data_AF-A0A9P8BZ18-F1
#
_entry.id   AF-A0A9P8BZ18-F1
#
_cell.length_a   1.000
_cell.length_b   1.000
_cell.length_c   1.000
_cell.angle_alpha   90.00
_cell.angle_beta   90.00
_cell.angle_gamma   90.00
#
_symmetry.space_group_name_H-M   'P 1'
#
loop_
_entity.id
_entity.type
_entity.pdbx_description
1 polymer ?
#
loop_
_entity_poly.entity_id
_entity_poly.type
_entity_poly.pdbx_seq_one_letter_code
_entity_poly.pdbx_strand_id
1 'polypeptide(L)'
;MPLPNPWTGDDYEDGFPVTLITELTMMAVSNTIREKPNWWLKYNDPDISARWRQEIEAAGLEREERYRLGKAEVDFVFKELEWYAQKRQEQVDQQGGEVTIDVGVEGTRRADGLISEELKKRLMDSVKKLEDVPEHLKDWHPGSDRQVLDLVHPSLFPFVAGRTRVTKKEALPALKSIGSGDVLQKAPNPQRMQPMYLSKKFQWLPTDFDVSPEGKFKAKSYINNLHPEEHKDIYPVLEEILEKFLPMFEEVVGEMAVLETKAKKLSVDPYGWYPDRPEAGSDENEDEVYDAYYENRVPKPLEIPEFTAPADVPKYDLKNTGKPLQVIVKLANIELTPENPTYQGGTWHVEGMANENIVASGIYYYHTENISDSRLNFRIQVQEPGYEQSDDSGVRHMYDLWNDGPLVQYLDGVVTKQDRCLVFPNIYQHQVQPFTLDDATKPGSRKILVFFLVNPEEPTLSTTNVPPQQKEWATEDYMKVVAKLLPPELVHEIDQLVDWPMELEEAKKHREELMKERKFFVKTMEEEVFARPFSLCEH
;
A
#
# COMPACT_ATOMS: atom_id res chain seq x y z
N MET A 1 0.57 -21.46 4.08
CA MET A 1 -0.80 -21.10 3.65
C MET A 1 -0.62 -20.07 2.54
N PRO A 2 -1.43 -20.11 1.47
CA PRO A 2 -1.34 -19.08 0.44
C PRO A 2 -1.51 -17.70 1.09
N LEU A 3 -0.69 -16.73 0.67
CA LEU A 3 -0.83 -15.36 1.13
C LEU A 3 -2.18 -14.78 0.63
N PRO A 4 -2.95 -14.09 1.49
CA PRO A 4 -4.19 -13.47 1.04
C PRO A 4 -3.87 -12.38 0.01
N ASN A 5 -4.84 -12.12 -0.86
CA ASN A 5 -4.76 -11.11 -1.91
C ASN A 5 -6.02 -10.23 -1.89
N PRO A 6 -6.00 -9.02 -2.46
CA PRO A 6 -7.14 -8.10 -2.42
C PRO A 6 -8.32 -8.52 -3.33
N TRP A 7 -8.19 -9.59 -4.12
CA TRP A 7 -9.15 -9.97 -5.15
C TRP A 7 -10.13 -11.04 -4.64
N THR A 8 -10.87 -10.69 -3.58
CA THR A 8 -11.69 -11.63 -2.79
C THR A 8 -13.11 -11.10 -2.57
N GLY A 9 -13.80 -10.59 -3.59
CA GLY A 9 -15.15 -10.02 -3.42
C GLY A 9 -16.16 -10.53 -4.43
N ASP A 10 -16.19 -11.85 -4.66
CA ASP A 10 -17.09 -12.49 -5.61
C ASP A 10 -18.49 -12.78 -5.00
N ASP A 11 -18.60 -12.80 -3.66
CA ASP A 11 -19.83 -13.04 -2.87
C ASP A 11 -19.87 -12.20 -1.56
N TYR A 12 -21.04 -12.12 -0.89
CA TYR A 12 -21.22 -11.42 0.39
C TYR A 12 -20.42 -12.05 1.54
N GLU A 13 -20.25 -13.38 1.50
CA GLU A 13 -19.42 -14.13 2.45
C GLU A 13 -17.91 -13.89 2.24
N ASP A 14 -17.50 -13.31 1.11
CA ASP A 14 -16.08 -13.08 0.82
C ASP A 14 -15.52 -11.84 1.53
N GLY A 15 -14.20 -11.67 1.53
CA GLY A 15 -13.52 -10.53 2.17
C GLY A 15 -12.91 -10.90 3.52
N PHE A 16 -12.55 -9.89 4.31
CA PHE A 16 -11.80 -10.10 5.56
C PHE A 16 -12.72 -10.06 6.79
N PRO A 17 -12.35 -10.75 7.89
CA PRO A 17 -13.18 -10.75 9.09
C PRO A 17 -13.46 -9.34 9.63
N VAL A 18 -14.74 -9.04 9.81
CA VAL A 18 -15.24 -7.75 10.34
C VAL A 18 -14.69 -7.48 11.75
N THR A 19 -14.42 -6.21 12.06
CA THR A 19 -13.92 -5.73 13.36
C THR A 19 -14.96 -4.82 14.02
N LEU A 20 -15.14 -4.88 15.34
CA LEU A 20 -16.07 -3.98 16.02
C LEU A 20 -15.64 -2.51 15.89
N ILE A 21 -16.60 -1.60 15.73
CA ILE A 21 -16.30 -0.17 15.58
C ILE A 21 -15.60 0.41 16.82
N THR A 22 -15.94 -0.10 18.01
CA THR A 22 -15.25 0.21 19.26
C THR A 22 -13.77 -0.17 19.20
N GLU A 23 -13.46 -1.36 18.67
CA GLU A 23 -12.08 -1.83 18.51
C GLU A 23 -11.31 -0.96 17.50
N LEU A 24 -11.92 -0.63 16.35
CA LEU A 24 -11.34 0.30 15.37
C LEU A 24 -11.09 1.70 15.97
N THR A 25 -12.00 2.18 16.80
CA THR A 25 -11.88 3.46 17.49
C THR A 25 -10.75 3.45 18.52
N MET A 26 -10.62 2.37 19.30
CA MET A 26 -9.51 2.15 20.22
C MET A 26 -8.17 2.14 19.49
N MET A 27 -8.10 1.46 18.34
CA MET A 27 -6.91 1.42 17.48
C MET A 27 -6.53 2.81 16.95
N ALA A 28 -7.50 3.61 16.50
CA ALA A 28 -7.27 4.97 16.01
C ALA A 28 -6.77 5.91 17.12
N VAL A 29 -7.32 5.79 18.34
CA VAL A 29 -6.86 6.56 19.50
C VAL A 29 -5.43 6.15 19.90
N SER A 30 -5.15 4.85 19.95
CA SER A 30 -3.80 4.31 20.16
C SER A 30 -2.82 4.86 19.13
N ASN A 31 -3.15 4.81 17.83
CA ASN A 31 -2.31 5.35 16.76
C ASN A 31 -2.07 6.86 16.90
N THR A 32 -3.11 7.63 17.24
CA THR A 32 -3.01 9.09 17.46
C THR A 32 -2.00 9.42 18.56
N ILE A 33 -1.99 8.67 19.66
CA ILE A 33 -0.99 8.83 20.72
C ILE A 33 0.40 8.42 20.21
N ARG A 34 0.50 7.28 19.52
CA ARG A 34 1.78 6.75 18.99
C ARG A 34 2.42 7.65 17.92
N GLU A 35 1.67 8.54 17.28
CA GLU A 35 2.21 9.55 16.36
C GLU A 35 2.83 10.76 17.07
N LYS A 36 2.54 10.98 18.36
CA LYS A 36 3.15 12.08 19.11
C LYS A 36 4.67 11.84 19.27
N PRO A 37 5.53 12.88 19.13
CA PRO A 37 6.96 12.72 19.35
C PRO A 37 7.27 12.21 20.75
N ASN A 38 8.14 11.21 20.85
CA ASN A 38 8.56 10.58 22.11
C ASN A 38 7.38 10.07 22.97
N TRP A 39 6.29 9.64 22.35
CA TRP A 39 5.09 9.17 23.07
C TRP A 39 5.41 8.07 24.09
N TRP A 40 6.31 7.15 23.75
CA TRP A 40 6.68 6.00 24.57
C TRP A 40 7.43 6.38 25.86
N LEU A 41 8.19 7.47 25.83
CA LEU A 41 8.79 8.07 27.04
C LEU A 41 7.74 8.85 27.83
N LYS A 42 6.94 9.66 27.13
CA LYS A 42 5.91 10.53 27.73
C LYS A 42 4.76 9.75 28.37
N TYR A 43 4.49 8.54 27.91
CA TYR A 43 3.49 7.64 28.50
C TYR A 43 3.77 7.35 29.98
N ASN A 44 5.04 7.27 30.37
CA ASN A 44 5.45 7.00 31.75
C ASN A 44 5.26 8.21 32.69
N ASP A 45 5.00 9.40 32.14
CA ASP A 45 4.68 10.59 32.92
C ASP A 45 3.19 10.60 33.30
N PRO A 46 2.85 10.52 34.59
CA PRO A 46 1.46 10.46 35.03
C PRO A 46 0.62 11.67 34.62
N ASP A 47 1.21 12.87 34.59
CA ASP A 47 0.50 14.10 34.25
C ASP A 47 0.20 14.17 32.75
N ILE A 48 1.15 13.75 31.92
CA ILE A 48 0.95 13.64 30.46
C ILE A 48 -0.12 12.59 30.16
N SER A 49 -0.01 11.41 30.76
CA SER A 49 -0.98 10.32 30.56
C SER A 49 -2.38 10.71 31.04
N ALA A 50 -2.50 11.40 32.18
CA ALA A 50 -3.77 11.93 32.66
C ALA A 50 -4.38 12.95 31.68
N ARG A 51 -3.56 13.85 31.12
CA ARG A 51 -4.02 14.81 30.11
C ARG A 51 -4.48 14.13 28.83
N TRP A 52 -3.76 13.13 28.33
CA TRP A 52 -4.19 12.38 27.14
C TRP A 52 -5.52 11.67 27.35
N ARG A 53 -5.77 11.12 28.55
CA ARG A 53 -7.07 10.54 28.91
C ARG A 53 -8.19 11.58 28.85
N GLN A 54 -7.96 12.78 29.40
CA GLN A 54 -8.92 13.88 29.33
C GLN A 54 -9.16 14.35 27.87
N GLU A 55 -8.11 14.42 27.05
CA GLU A 55 -8.23 14.74 25.61
C GLU A 55 -9.12 13.73 24.89
N ILE A 56 -8.97 12.43 25.18
CA ILE A 56 -9.78 11.36 24.58
C ILE A 56 -11.24 11.48 25.01
N GLU A 57 -11.49 11.65 26.31
CA GLU A 57 -12.85 11.81 26.85
C GLU A 57 -13.54 13.04 26.23
N ALA A 58 -12.86 14.18 26.18
CA ALA A 58 -13.39 15.41 25.59
C ALA A 58 -13.69 15.25 24.09
N ALA A 59 -12.78 14.66 23.32
CA ALA A 59 -13.00 14.39 21.90
C ALA A 59 -14.14 13.40 21.66
N GLY A 60 -14.34 12.43 22.57
CA GLY A 60 -15.46 11.50 22.54
C GLY A 60 -16.82 12.17 22.76
N LEU A 61 -16.88 13.32 23.42
CA LEU A 61 -18.13 14.08 23.61
C LEU A 61 -18.64 14.72 22.31
N GLU A 62 -17.76 15.01 21.36
CA GLU A 62 -18.10 15.61 20.06
C GLU A 62 -18.51 14.58 19.01
N ARG A 63 -18.33 13.28 19.29
CA ARG A 63 -18.65 12.18 18.38
C ARG A 63 -20.04 11.62 18.63
N GLU A 64 -20.58 10.94 17.61
CA GLU A 64 -21.74 10.07 17.78
C GLU A 64 -21.43 8.99 18.84
N GLU A 65 -22.45 8.59 19.59
CA GLU A 65 -22.31 7.71 20.75
C GLU A 65 -21.57 6.41 20.45
N ARG A 66 -21.79 5.81 19.26
CA ARG A 66 -21.11 4.57 18.82
C ARG A 66 -19.59 4.68 18.68
N TYR A 67 -19.04 5.90 18.56
CA TYR A 67 -17.59 6.13 18.49
C TYR A 67 -17.00 6.66 19.80
N ARG A 68 -17.80 6.75 20.87
CA ARG A 68 -17.33 7.25 22.16
C ARG A 68 -16.71 6.10 22.94
N LEU A 69 -15.46 6.26 23.37
CA LEU A 69 -14.80 5.31 24.26
C LEU A 69 -15.15 5.63 25.71
N GLY A 70 -15.60 4.62 26.44
CA GLY A 70 -15.78 4.68 27.89
C GLY A 70 -14.45 4.50 28.63
N LYS A 71 -14.53 4.50 29.96
CA LYS A 71 -13.35 4.38 30.82
C LYS A 71 -12.61 3.05 30.61
N ALA A 72 -13.35 1.95 30.43
CA ALA A 72 -12.77 0.62 30.29
C ALA A 72 -12.00 0.48 28.96
N GLU A 73 -12.55 1.02 27.88
CA GLU A 73 -11.92 1.08 26.55
C GLU A 73 -10.64 1.93 26.60
N VAL A 74 -10.69 3.09 27.27
CA VAL A 74 -9.51 3.96 27.45
C VAL A 74 -8.45 3.25 28.30
N ASP A 75 -8.84 2.56 29.37
CA ASP A 75 -7.92 1.77 30.19
C ASP A 75 -7.24 0.66 29.38
N PHE A 76 -8.00 -0.04 28.52
CA PHE A 76 -7.46 -1.03 27.59
C PHE A 76 -6.43 -0.40 26.63
N VAL A 77 -6.76 0.74 26.01
CA VAL A 77 -5.83 1.46 25.10
C VAL A 77 -4.52 1.81 25.81
N PHE A 78 -4.57 2.28 27.05
CA PHE A 78 -3.36 2.62 27.80
C PHE A 78 -2.52 1.39 28.15
N LYS A 79 -3.16 0.24 28.44
CA LYS A 79 -2.44 -1.02 28.63
C LYS A 79 -1.79 -1.53 27.34
N GLU A 80 -2.43 -1.34 26.19
CA GLU A 80 -1.84 -1.62 24.90
C GLU A 80 -0.63 -0.69 24.61
N LEU A 81 -0.75 0.60 24.94
CA LEU A 81 0.36 1.57 24.80
C LEU A 81 1.56 1.22 25.69
N GLU A 82 1.32 0.75 26.92
CA GLU A 82 2.36 0.22 27.81
C GLU A 82 3.12 -0.92 27.15
N TRP A 83 2.40 -1.88 26.56
CA TRP A 83 2.99 -3.00 25.83
C TRP A 83 3.81 -2.54 24.61
N TYR A 84 3.28 -1.63 23.79
CA TYR A 84 4.03 -1.07 22.67
C TYR A 84 5.30 -0.34 23.12
N ALA A 85 5.25 0.40 24.23
CA ALA A 85 6.42 1.09 24.77
C ALA A 85 7.49 0.10 25.23
N GLN A 86 7.09 -1.00 25.87
CA GLN A 86 7.99 -2.10 26.25
C GLN A 86 8.65 -2.75 25.03
N LYS A 87 7.86 -3.15 24.01
CA LYS A 87 8.40 -3.72 22.76
C LYS A 87 9.39 -2.78 22.06
N ARG A 88 9.12 -1.48 22.10
CA ARG A 88 10.05 -0.48 21.56
C ARG A 88 11.36 -0.45 22.36
N GLN A 89 11.28 -0.45 23.68
CA GLN A 89 12.47 -0.48 24.55
C GLN A 89 13.31 -1.74 24.32
N GLU A 90 12.67 -2.91 24.17
CA GLU A 90 13.35 -4.17 23.86
C GLU A 90 14.15 -4.10 22.55
N GLN A 91 13.59 -3.46 21.50
CA GLN A 91 14.31 -3.25 20.24
C GLN A 91 15.56 -2.39 20.42
N VAL A 92 15.44 -1.30 21.18
CA VAL A 92 16.58 -0.40 21.49
C VAL A 92 17.67 -1.17 22.24
N ASP A 93 17.29 -1.95 23.25
CA ASP A 93 18.23 -2.71 24.08
C ASP A 93 18.96 -3.80 23.28
N GLN A 94 18.26 -4.46 22.35
CA GLN A 94 18.83 -5.55 21.53
C GLN A 94 19.71 -5.03 20.39
N GLN A 95 19.28 -3.96 19.72
CA GLN A 95 19.93 -3.48 18.49
C GLN A 95 20.96 -2.38 18.76
N GLY A 96 20.99 -1.83 19.98
CA GLY A 96 21.90 -0.75 20.39
C GLY A 96 21.71 0.54 19.58
N GLY A 97 20.59 0.67 18.86
CA GLY A 97 20.29 1.76 17.95
C GLY A 97 19.06 2.55 18.38
N GLU A 98 18.98 3.82 17.95
CA GLU A 98 17.86 4.73 18.24
C GLU A 98 16.62 4.48 17.36
N VAL A 99 16.78 3.74 16.25
CA VAL A 99 15.71 3.50 15.28
C VAL A 99 14.98 2.20 15.61
N THR A 100 13.65 2.27 15.71
CA THR A 100 12.78 1.13 15.94
C THR A 100 11.82 0.93 14.77
N ILE A 101 11.43 -0.31 14.54
CA ILE A 101 10.32 -0.65 13.66
C ILE A 101 9.07 -0.70 14.54
N ASP A 102 8.21 0.29 14.36
CA ASP A 102 6.96 0.41 15.11
C ASP A 102 5.78 -0.06 14.26
N VAL A 103 4.69 -0.44 14.92
CA VAL A 103 3.40 -0.58 14.24
C VAL A 103 2.91 0.81 13.81
N GLY A 104 2.46 0.95 12.56
CA GLY A 104 1.76 2.15 12.10
C GLY A 104 0.30 2.08 12.57
N VAL A 105 -0.59 1.84 11.61
CA VAL A 105 -1.87 1.16 11.89
C VAL A 105 -1.62 -0.35 11.97
N GLU A 106 -2.53 -1.10 12.58
CA GLU A 106 -2.40 -2.56 12.67
C GLU A 106 -2.22 -3.20 11.29
N GLY A 107 -1.36 -4.21 11.18
CA GLY A 107 -0.96 -4.81 9.90
C GLY A 107 0.12 -4.04 9.13
N THR A 108 0.48 -2.82 9.55
CA THR A 108 1.52 -2.00 8.91
C THR A 108 2.73 -1.81 9.81
N ARG A 109 3.87 -1.45 9.20
CA ARG A 109 5.10 -1.09 9.91
C ARG A 109 5.58 0.27 9.48
N ARG A 110 6.06 1.07 10.44
CA ARG A 110 6.73 2.33 10.18
C ARG A 110 8.05 2.42 10.93
N ALA A 111 9.00 3.14 10.37
CA ALA A 111 10.25 3.46 11.03
C ALA A 111 10.68 4.88 10.63
N ASP A 112 10.99 5.71 11.62
CA ASP A 112 11.47 7.07 11.41
C ASP A 112 13.01 7.07 11.50
N GLY A 113 13.71 7.59 10.49
CA GLY A 113 15.18 7.63 10.47
C GLY A 113 15.86 6.29 10.13
N LEU A 114 15.12 5.34 9.56
CA LEU A 114 15.64 4.02 9.15
C LEU A 114 16.77 4.12 8.12
N ILE A 115 16.70 5.14 7.26
CA ILE A 115 17.72 5.44 6.27
C ILE A 115 18.63 6.51 6.85
N SER A 116 19.94 6.21 6.91
CA SER A 116 20.92 7.17 7.43
C SER A 116 21.03 8.40 6.52
N GLU A 117 21.41 9.54 7.09
CA GLU A 117 21.63 10.77 6.32
C GLU A 117 22.63 10.59 5.16
N GLU A 118 23.65 9.75 5.34
CA GLU A 118 24.62 9.44 4.27
C GLU A 118 23.97 8.64 3.13
N LEU A 119 23.14 7.65 3.45
CA LEU A 119 22.46 6.84 2.44
C LEU A 119 21.38 7.66 1.71
N LYS A 120 20.64 8.49 2.45
CA LYS A 120 19.69 9.48 1.90
C LYS A 120 20.38 10.45 0.95
N LYS A 121 21.54 10.99 1.34
CA LYS A 121 22.30 11.90 0.48
C LYS A 121 22.73 11.21 -0.81
N ARG A 122 23.23 9.97 -0.74
CA ARG A 122 23.56 9.18 -1.93
C ARG A 122 22.35 8.93 -2.82
N LEU A 123 21.16 8.70 -2.25
CA LEU A 123 19.91 8.61 -3.00
C LEU A 123 19.61 9.92 -3.71
N MET A 124 19.62 11.04 -3.00
CA MET A 124 19.34 12.37 -3.58
C MET A 124 20.33 12.73 -4.69
N ASP A 125 21.63 12.50 -4.48
CA ASP A 125 22.67 12.76 -5.48
C ASP A 125 22.47 11.91 -6.75
N SER A 126 22.03 10.67 -6.60
CA SER A 126 21.75 9.77 -7.74
C SER A 126 20.45 10.15 -8.46
N VAL A 127 19.40 10.48 -7.71
CA VAL A 127 18.08 10.89 -8.21
C VAL A 127 18.15 12.20 -8.97
N LYS A 128 19.05 13.12 -8.57
CA LYS A 128 19.26 14.40 -9.25
C LYS A 128 19.53 14.25 -10.75
N LYS A 129 20.17 13.16 -11.19
CA LYS A 129 20.38 12.88 -12.61
C LYS A 129 19.08 12.62 -13.40
N LEU A 130 18.05 12.10 -12.72
CA LEU A 130 16.72 11.87 -13.28
C LEU A 130 15.88 13.16 -13.24
N GLU A 131 16.10 14.01 -12.25
CA GLU A 131 15.37 15.28 -12.07
C GLU A 131 15.87 16.41 -12.97
N ASP A 132 17.20 16.53 -13.10
CA ASP A 132 17.90 17.62 -13.81
C ASP A 132 17.95 17.37 -15.32
N VAL A 133 16.82 16.97 -15.91
CA VAL A 133 16.63 16.86 -17.35
C VAL A 133 16.02 18.15 -17.92
N PRO A 134 16.28 18.48 -19.20
CA PRO A 134 15.57 19.54 -19.89
C PRO A 134 14.05 19.48 -19.70
N GLU A 135 13.38 20.62 -19.56
CA GLU A 135 11.94 20.68 -19.21
C GLU A 135 11.03 19.88 -20.15
N HIS A 136 11.38 19.80 -21.44
CA HIS A 136 10.62 19.03 -22.43
C HIS A 136 10.81 17.51 -22.31
N LEU A 137 11.80 17.07 -21.54
CA LEU A 137 12.08 15.66 -21.22
C LEU A 137 11.50 15.25 -19.86
N LYS A 138 11.02 16.19 -19.04
CA LYS A 138 10.37 15.87 -17.76
C LYS A 138 9.08 15.10 -18.00
N ASP A 139 8.99 13.95 -17.35
CA ASP A 139 7.85 13.05 -17.47
C ASP A 139 6.77 13.37 -16.44
N TRP A 140 5.97 14.39 -16.76
CA TRP A 140 4.82 14.77 -15.93
C TRP A 140 3.71 13.72 -16.04
N HIS A 141 3.24 13.23 -14.89
CA HIS A 141 2.22 12.21 -14.82
C HIS A 141 0.92 12.67 -15.52
N PRO A 142 0.31 11.84 -16.40
CA PRO A 142 -0.89 12.24 -17.13
C PRO A 142 -2.04 12.65 -16.20
N GLY A 143 -2.63 13.83 -16.46
CA GLY A 143 -3.77 14.34 -15.69
C GLY A 143 -3.43 14.89 -14.30
N SER A 144 -2.15 15.04 -13.95
CA SER A 144 -1.71 15.57 -12.65
C SER A 144 -1.59 17.10 -12.59
N ASP A 145 -1.95 17.81 -13.66
CA ASP A 145 -1.75 19.26 -13.79
C ASP A 145 -0.31 19.72 -13.49
N ARG A 146 0.67 18.90 -13.92
CA ARG A 146 2.11 19.12 -13.70
C ARG A 146 2.48 19.21 -12.21
N GLN A 147 1.76 18.49 -11.35
CA GLN A 147 2.12 18.34 -9.94
C GLN A 147 2.86 17.04 -9.65
N VAL A 148 2.69 15.98 -10.45
CA VAL A 148 3.36 14.70 -10.20
C VAL A 148 4.41 14.46 -11.28
N LEU A 149 5.68 14.40 -10.87
CA LEU A 149 6.81 14.12 -11.76
C LEU A 149 7.25 12.65 -11.57
N ASP A 150 7.11 11.86 -12.63
CA ASP A 150 7.53 10.46 -12.66
C ASP A 150 9.03 10.39 -12.99
N LEU A 151 9.85 9.81 -12.11
CA LEU A 151 11.29 9.62 -12.35
C LEU A 151 11.59 8.17 -12.76
N VAL A 152 11.02 7.23 -12.00
CA VAL A 152 10.97 5.80 -12.34
C VAL A 152 9.53 5.38 -12.12
N HIS A 153 8.80 5.07 -13.19
CA HIS A 153 7.38 4.70 -13.08
C HIS A 153 7.11 3.37 -13.77
N PRO A 154 6.48 2.40 -13.09
CA PRO A 154 6.31 1.05 -13.63
C PRO A 154 5.32 0.97 -14.81
N SER A 155 4.49 2.01 -14.99
CA SER A 155 3.61 2.13 -16.17
C SER A 155 4.30 2.64 -17.42
N LEU A 156 5.57 3.08 -17.34
CA LEU A 156 6.37 3.42 -18.52
C LEU A 156 7.21 2.20 -18.91
N PHE A 157 7.18 1.83 -20.20
CA PHE A 157 7.71 0.56 -20.71
C PHE A 157 7.20 -0.70 -19.93
N PRO A 158 5.89 -0.86 -19.69
CA PRO A 158 5.35 -2.09 -19.13
C PRO A 158 5.46 -3.23 -20.16
N PHE A 159 5.11 -4.45 -19.78
CA PHE A 159 4.75 -5.46 -20.77
C PHE A 159 3.52 -4.99 -21.56
N VAL A 160 3.53 -5.16 -22.88
CA VAL A 160 2.43 -4.86 -23.79
C VAL A 160 2.22 -6.05 -24.73
N ALA A 161 1.05 -6.66 -24.65
CA ALA A 161 0.63 -7.76 -25.52
C ALA A 161 0.69 -7.35 -27.00
N GLY A 162 1.31 -8.19 -27.82
CA GLY A 162 1.54 -7.95 -29.24
C GLY A 162 2.71 -7.03 -29.54
N ARG A 163 3.45 -6.54 -28.53
CA ARG A 163 4.61 -5.65 -28.71
C ARG A 163 5.85 -6.07 -27.93
N THR A 164 5.71 -6.44 -26.66
CA THR A 164 6.85 -6.83 -25.80
C THR A 164 7.41 -8.18 -26.22
N ARG A 165 8.74 -8.22 -26.37
CA ARG A 165 9.50 -9.45 -26.65
C ARG A 165 9.92 -10.12 -25.34
N VAL A 166 9.83 -11.44 -25.30
CA VAL A 166 10.13 -12.25 -24.11
C VAL A 166 11.06 -13.39 -24.48
N THR A 167 12.12 -13.60 -23.71
CA THR A 167 13.11 -14.64 -23.94
C THR A 167 12.84 -15.87 -23.07
N LYS A 168 13.01 -17.07 -23.66
CA LYS A 168 12.89 -18.35 -22.93
C LYS A 168 14.04 -18.59 -21.95
N LYS A 169 15.22 -18.02 -22.25
CA LYS A 169 16.39 -18.00 -21.37
C LYS A 169 16.57 -16.58 -20.84
N GLU A 170 17.28 -16.43 -19.74
CA GLU A 170 17.58 -15.12 -19.16
C GLU A 170 18.24 -14.20 -20.20
N ALA A 171 17.73 -12.97 -20.31
CA ALA A 171 18.19 -11.93 -21.22
C ALA A 171 19.37 -11.15 -20.60
N LEU A 172 20.42 -11.86 -20.19
CA LEU A 172 21.57 -11.30 -19.48
C LEU A 172 22.87 -11.46 -20.30
N PRO A 173 23.70 -10.40 -20.45
CA PRO A 173 23.49 -9.02 -20.00
C PRO A 173 22.32 -8.32 -20.73
N ALA A 174 21.56 -7.50 -20.00
CA ALA A 174 20.33 -6.87 -20.48
C ALA A 174 20.51 -6.05 -21.77
N LEU A 175 21.46 -5.11 -21.79
CA LEU A 175 21.69 -4.24 -22.96
C LEU A 175 22.10 -5.01 -24.22
N LYS A 176 22.76 -6.16 -24.07
CA LYS A 176 23.16 -7.02 -25.19
C LYS A 176 22.02 -7.90 -25.72
N SER A 177 20.90 -7.95 -25.01
CA SER A 177 19.75 -8.79 -25.33
C SER A 177 18.60 -7.99 -25.94
N ILE A 178 18.78 -6.69 -26.15
CA ILE A 178 17.75 -5.83 -26.74
C ILE A 178 17.31 -6.36 -28.10
N GLY A 179 15.99 -6.42 -28.33
CA GLY A 179 15.40 -6.97 -29.56
C GLY A 179 15.33 -8.50 -29.63
N SER A 180 15.91 -9.23 -28.67
CA SER A 180 15.81 -10.69 -28.62
C SER A 180 14.46 -11.17 -28.07
N GLY A 181 14.15 -12.45 -28.30
CA GLY A 181 12.92 -13.09 -27.81
C GLY A 181 11.73 -12.96 -28.77
N ASP A 182 10.63 -13.61 -28.38
CA ASP A 182 9.39 -13.69 -29.16
C ASP A 182 8.35 -12.72 -28.62
N VAL A 183 7.54 -12.13 -29.50
CA VAL A 183 6.43 -11.26 -29.08
C VAL A 183 5.28 -12.10 -28.53
N LEU A 184 4.92 -11.87 -27.27
CA LEU A 184 3.78 -12.53 -26.65
C LEU A 184 2.48 -11.78 -26.96
N GLN A 185 1.42 -12.51 -27.32
CA GLN A 185 0.14 -11.93 -27.75
C GLN A 185 -0.84 -11.64 -26.60
N LYS A 186 -0.48 -12.02 -25.37
CA LYS A 186 -1.29 -11.81 -24.16
C LYS A 186 -0.36 -11.58 -22.97
N ALA A 187 -0.84 -10.78 -22.01
CA ALA A 187 -0.17 -10.63 -20.72
C ALA A 187 -0.08 -11.98 -19.99
N PRO A 188 1.05 -12.25 -19.30
CA PRO A 188 1.14 -13.35 -18.35
C PRO A 188 0.12 -13.15 -17.23
N ASN A 189 -0.46 -14.25 -16.75
CA ASN A 189 -1.47 -14.24 -15.70
C ASN A 189 -1.01 -15.16 -14.55
N PRO A 190 -1.28 -14.79 -13.28
CA PRO A 190 -1.14 -15.69 -12.15
C PRO A 190 -2.05 -16.91 -12.32
N GLN A 191 -1.73 -17.98 -11.61
CA GLN A 191 -2.60 -19.15 -11.57
C GLN A 191 -3.85 -18.82 -10.75
N ARG A 192 -5.01 -19.36 -11.14
CA ARG A 192 -6.25 -19.34 -10.35
C ARG A 192 -6.83 -17.95 -10.03
N MET A 193 -6.59 -16.94 -10.87
CA MET A 193 -7.24 -15.63 -10.76
C MET A 193 -8.39 -15.46 -11.74
N GLN A 194 -9.48 -14.81 -11.28
CA GLN A 194 -10.62 -14.54 -12.14
C GLN A 194 -10.25 -13.54 -13.26
N PRO A 195 -10.77 -13.71 -14.49
CA PRO A 195 -10.45 -12.82 -15.60
C PRO A 195 -10.79 -11.35 -15.38
N MET A 196 -11.72 -11.02 -14.48
CA MET A 196 -12.10 -9.63 -14.18
C MET A 196 -10.99 -8.86 -13.45
N TYR A 197 -10.14 -9.55 -12.68
CA TYR A 197 -9.00 -8.98 -11.96
C TYR A 197 -7.74 -8.81 -12.83
N LEU A 198 -7.81 -9.26 -14.08
CA LEU A 198 -6.67 -9.39 -14.97
C LEU A 198 -6.76 -8.46 -16.18
N SER A 199 -5.68 -7.76 -16.42
CA SER A 199 -5.38 -7.15 -17.70
C SER A 199 -4.98 -8.22 -18.72
N LYS A 200 -5.56 -8.16 -19.92
CA LYS A 200 -5.15 -9.02 -21.04
C LYS A 200 -3.96 -8.44 -21.82
N LYS A 201 -3.68 -7.15 -21.64
CA LYS A 201 -2.75 -6.38 -22.48
C LYS A 201 -1.47 -5.97 -21.76
N PHE A 202 -1.60 -5.48 -20.53
CA PHE A 202 -0.51 -4.89 -19.76
C PHE A 202 -0.12 -5.74 -18.53
N GLN A 203 1.17 -5.66 -18.16
CA GLN A 203 1.70 -6.09 -16.85
C GLN A 203 2.88 -5.19 -16.50
N TRP A 204 3.01 -4.72 -15.26
CA TRP A 204 4.26 -4.12 -14.80
C TRP A 204 5.36 -5.17 -14.68
N LEU A 205 6.61 -4.78 -14.94
CA LEU A 205 7.75 -5.68 -14.94
C LEU A 205 8.56 -5.50 -13.64
N PRO A 206 8.53 -6.46 -12.70
CA PRO A 206 9.45 -6.46 -11.56
C PRO A 206 10.88 -6.75 -12.01
N THR A 207 11.83 -6.38 -11.16
CA THR A 207 13.22 -6.82 -11.22
C THR A 207 13.42 -7.95 -10.23
N ASP A 208 14.14 -8.98 -10.66
CA ASP A 208 14.58 -10.05 -9.77
C ASP A 208 15.80 -9.58 -8.95
N PHE A 209 15.75 -9.76 -7.64
CA PHE A 209 16.84 -9.50 -6.71
C PHE A 209 17.29 -10.79 -6.04
N ASP A 210 18.58 -11.11 -6.15
CA ASP A 210 19.19 -12.15 -5.34
C ASP A 210 19.35 -11.63 -3.90
N VAL A 211 18.96 -12.45 -2.92
CA VAL A 211 19.04 -12.10 -1.50
C VAL A 211 20.03 -13.04 -0.81
N SER A 212 21.06 -12.48 -0.16
CA SER A 212 22.02 -13.27 0.60
C SER A 212 21.44 -13.74 1.94
N PRO A 213 22.05 -14.74 2.62
CA PRO A 213 21.64 -15.14 3.98
C PRO A 213 21.69 -13.99 5.00
N GLU A 214 22.56 -13.00 4.78
CA GLU A 214 22.70 -11.78 5.58
C GLU A 214 21.65 -10.71 5.21
N GLY A 215 20.75 -11.01 4.27
CA GLY A 215 19.71 -10.10 3.79
C GLY A 215 20.20 -9.04 2.80
N LYS A 216 21.36 -9.25 2.15
CA LYS A 216 21.91 -8.32 1.15
C LYS A 216 21.25 -8.51 -0.20
N PHE A 217 20.87 -7.41 -0.84
CA PHE A 217 20.18 -7.43 -2.14
C PHE A 217 21.14 -7.20 -3.29
N LYS A 218 20.95 -7.94 -4.39
CA LYS A 218 21.61 -7.66 -5.67
C LYS A 218 20.62 -7.75 -6.82
N ALA A 219 20.45 -6.67 -7.57
CA ALA A 219 19.65 -6.69 -8.78
C ALA A 219 20.28 -7.63 -9.82
N LYS A 220 19.51 -8.63 -10.27
CA LYS A 220 19.95 -9.60 -11.27
C LYS A 220 19.88 -9.05 -12.69
N SER A 221 18.93 -8.15 -12.94
CA SER A 221 18.72 -7.45 -14.21
C SER A 221 18.49 -5.96 -13.99
N TYR A 222 18.12 -5.22 -15.04
CA TYR A 222 17.80 -3.80 -14.95
C TYR A 222 16.50 -3.56 -14.17
N ILE A 223 16.41 -2.39 -13.53
CA ILE A 223 15.18 -1.83 -12.99
C ILE A 223 14.40 -1.20 -14.14
N ASN A 224 13.12 -1.55 -14.28
CA ASN A 224 12.32 -1.03 -15.38
C ASN A 224 12.36 0.51 -15.40
N ASN A 225 12.56 1.09 -16.58
CA ASN A 225 12.76 2.53 -16.79
C ASN A 225 14.05 3.13 -16.19
N LEU A 226 15.04 2.32 -15.78
CA LEU A 226 16.29 2.80 -15.19
C LEU A 226 17.52 2.20 -15.87
N HIS A 227 18.18 2.98 -16.73
CA HIS A 227 19.31 2.49 -17.53
C HIS A 227 20.46 1.92 -16.66
N PRO A 228 20.88 0.65 -16.85
CA PRO A 228 21.79 -0.03 -15.91
C PRO A 228 23.24 0.48 -15.93
N GLU A 229 23.69 1.12 -17.02
CA GLU A 229 25.04 1.71 -17.10
C GLU A 229 25.08 3.22 -16.79
N GLU A 230 24.20 4.02 -17.40
CA GLU A 230 24.10 5.48 -17.15
C GLU A 230 23.75 5.82 -15.69
N HIS A 231 22.82 5.06 -15.10
CA HIS A 231 22.36 5.23 -13.72
C HIS A 231 22.97 4.20 -12.77
N LYS A 232 24.12 3.60 -13.11
CA LYS A 232 24.72 2.51 -12.33
C LYS A 232 24.95 2.81 -10.84
N ASP A 233 25.08 4.09 -10.48
CA ASP A 233 25.31 4.55 -9.11
C ASP A 233 24.09 4.47 -8.21
N ILE A 234 22.87 4.53 -8.76
CA ILE A 234 21.64 4.40 -7.96
C ILE A 234 21.36 2.95 -7.56
N TYR A 235 21.82 1.96 -8.33
CA TYR A 235 21.52 0.55 -8.08
C TYR A 235 21.98 0.08 -6.68
N PRO A 236 23.25 0.29 -6.27
CA PRO A 236 23.68 -0.04 -4.91
C PRO A 236 22.91 0.72 -3.83
N VAL A 237 22.47 1.95 -4.12
CA VAL A 237 21.68 2.74 -3.16
C VAL A 237 20.31 2.12 -2.96
N LEU A 238 19.62 1.73 -4.04
CA LEU A 238 18.31 1.06 -3.97
C LEU A 238 18.43 -0.31 -3.30
N GLU A 239 19.49 -1.07 -3.60
CA GLU A 239 19.82 -2.33 -2.94
C GLU A 239 19.96 -2.12 -1.42
N GLU A 240 20.80 -1.17 -0.97
CA GLU A 240 21.02 -0.87 0.45
C GLU A 240 19.77 -0.36 1.17
N ILE A 241 18.90 0.43 0.51
CA ILE A 241 17.62 0.86 1.10
C ILE A 241 16.68 -0.34 1.22
N LEU A 242 16.58 -1.18 0.19
CA LEU A 242 15.72 -2.37 0.21
C LEU A 242 16.12 -3.34 1.32
N GLU A 243 17.42 -3.48 1.62
CA GLU A 243 17.93 -4.21 2.79
C GLU A 243 17.33 -3.69 4.11
N LYS A 244 17.12 -2.38 4.24
CA LYS A 244 16.49 -1.78 5.44
C LYS A 244 15.00 -2.07 5.52
N PHE A 245 14.33 -2.16 4.37
CA PHE A 245 12.91 -2.50 4.30
C PHE A 245 12.62 -3.98 4.54
N LEU A 246 13.60 -4.87 4.31
CA LEU A 246 13.42 -6.32 4.42
C LEU A 246 12.75 -6.75 5.75
N PRO A 247 13.22 -6.36 6.96
CA PRO A 247 12.57 -6.78 8.20
C PRO A 247 11.12 -6.29 8.33
N MET A 248 10.80 -5.12 7.77
CA MET A 248 9.43 -4.59 7.77
C MET A 248 8.53 -5.40 6.82
N PHE A 249 9.04 -5.80 5.65
CA PHE A 249 8.32 -6.71 4.75
C PHE A 249 8.10 -8.08 5.39
N GLU A 250 9.11 -8.67 6.03
CA GLU A 250 9.00 -9.97 6.69
C GLU A 250 7.93 -9.95 7.80
N GLU A 251 7.84 -8.86 8.57
CA GLU A 251 6.81 -8.67 9.60
C GLU A 251 5.42 -8.48 9.02
N VAL A 252 5.26 -7.62 8.01
CA VAL A 252 3.96 -7.36 7.38
C VAL A 252 3.42 -8.61 6.67
N VAL A 253 4.26 -9.31 5.91
CA VAL A 253 3.85 -10.54 5.22
C VAL A 253 3.54 -11.65 6.24
N GLY A 254 4.29 -11.73 7.34
CA GLY A 254 4.01 -12.66 8.44
C GLY A 254 2.64 -12.42 9.10
N GLU A 255 2.33 -11.17 9.45
CA GLU A 255 1.01 -10.79 9.99
C GLU A 255 -0.12 -11.03 8.99
N MET A 256 0.12 -10.70 7.72
CA MET A 256 -0.84 -10.93 6.65
C MET A 256 -1.18 -12.42 6.50
N ALA A 257 -0.20 -13.32 6.64
CA ALA A 257 -0.39 -14.77 6.51
C ALA A 257 -1.27 -15.40 7.61
N VAL A 258 -1.51 -14.70 8.72
CA VAL A 258 -2.35 -15.15 9.84
C VAL A 258 -3.56 -14.25 10.06
N LEU A 259 -3.83 -13.30 9.15
CA LEU A 259 -4.86 -12.28 9.36
C LEU A 259 -6.25 -12.86 9.62
N GLU A 260 -6.64 -13.90 8.86
CA GLU A 260 -7.96 -14.54 8.99
C GLU A 260 -8.14 -15.31 10.29
N THR A 261 -7.05 -15.82 10.87
CA THR A 261 -7.08 -16.58 12.13
C THR A 261 -6.68 -15.76 13.34
N LYS A 262 -6.36 -14.47 13.14
CA LYS A 262 -5.97 -13.55 14.19
C LYS A 262 -7.16 -13.28 15.10
N ALA A 263 -6.97 -13.50 16.40
CA ALA A 263 -7.97 -13.16 17.40
C ALA A 263 -8.23 -11.65 17.42
N LYS A 264 -9.51 -11.28 17.41
CA LYS A 264 -9.96 -9.89 17.60
C LYS A 264 -9.78 -9.47 19.06
N LYS A 265 -9.59 -8.17 19.32
CA LYS A 265 -9.44 -7.65 20.70
C LYS A 265 -10.76 -7.69 21.44
N LEU A 266 -11.86 -7.44 20.73
CA LEU A 266 -13.22 -7.50 21.24
C LEU A 266 -14.01 -8.57 20.46
N SER A 267 -14.94 -9.23 21.15
CA SER A 267 -15.84 -10.21 20.56
C SER A 267 -17.25 -10.00 21.10
N VAL A 268 -18.25 -10.22 20.25
CA VAL A 268 -19.67 -10.13 20.61
C VAL A 268 -20.42 -11.28 19.93
N ASP A 269 -21.47 -11.76 20.58
CA ASP A 269 -22.46 -12.63 19.92
C ASP A 269 -23.44 -11.75 19.12
N PRO A 270 -23.43 -11.79 17.79
CA PRO A 270 -24.34 -10.98 16.98
C PRO A 270 -25.83 -11.30 17.18
N TYR A 271 -26.15 -12.48 17.72
CA TYR A 271 -27.52 -12.88 18.05
C TYR A 271 -27.87 -12.66 19.52
N GLY A 272 -26.91 -12.17 20.33
CA GLY A 272 -27.04 -12.00 21.77
C GLY A 272 -26.81 -10.56 22.26
N TRP A 273 -26.51 -9.62 21.37
CA TRP A 273 -26.16 -8.25 21.73
C TRP A 273 -27.34 -7.42 22.22
N TYR A 274 -28.59 -7.85 22.04
CA TYR A 274 -29.76 -7.16 22.60
C TYR A 274 -30.20 -7.74 23.95
N PRO A 275 -30.83 -6.94 24.82
CA PRO A 275 -31.55 -7.45 25.98
C PRO A 275 -32.59 -8.50 25.56
N ASP A 276 -32.84 -9.48 26.42
CA ASP A 276 -33.87 -10.49 26.15
C ASP A 276 -35.23 -9.81 25.95
N ARG A 277 -36.00 -10.30 24.99
CA ARG A 277 -37.34 -9.78 24.70
C ARG A 277 -38.22 -9.92 25.94
N PRO A 278 -38.96 -8.86 26.35
CA PRO A 278 -39.89 -8.95 27.46
C PRO A 278 -41.05 -9.92 27.15
N GLU A 279 -41.55 -10.60 28.18
CA GLU A 279 -42.80 -11.38 28.08
C GLU A 279 -44.00 -10.45 28.24
N ALA A 280 -44.99 -10.56 27.35
CA ALA A 280 -46.22 -9.78 27.45
C ALA A 280 -47.03 -10.20 28.70
N GLY A 281 -47.51 -9.21 29.46
CA GLY A 281 -48.43 -9.45 30.57
C GLY A 281 -49.77 -10.03 30.08
N SER A 282 -50.53 -10.67 30.98
CA SER A 282 -51.82 -11.29 30.62
C SER A 282 -52.87 -10.33 30.05
N ASP A 283 -52.72 -9.02 30.33
CA ASP A 283 -53.62 -7.95 29.89
C ASP A 283 -52.99 -7.06 28.79
N GLU A 284 -51.79 -7.39 28.31
CA GLU A 284 -51.07 -6.62 27.29
C GLU A 284 -51.27 -7.21 25.89
N ASN A 285 -51.19 -6.36 24.87
CA ASN A 285 -51.19 -6.80 23.49
C ASN A 285 -49.78 -7.28 23.11
N GLU A 286 -49.65 -8.58 22.82
CA GLU A 286 -48.36 -9.21 22.49
C GLU A 286 -47.69 -8.56 21.27
N ASP A 287 -48.46 -8.17 20.26
CA ASP A 287 -47.95 -7.52 19.05
C ASP A 287 -47.40 -6.12 19.36
N GLU A 288 -48.06 -5.35 20.23
CA GLU A 288 -47.58 -4.02 20.63
C GLU A 288 -46.29 -4.10 21.48
N VAL A 289 -46.19 -5.10 22.35
CA VAL A 289 -44.96 -5.36 23.14
C VAL A 289 -43.83 -5.80 22.22
N TYR A 290 -44.14 -6.61 21.20
CA TYR A 290 -43.18 -7.06 20.19
C TYR A 290 -42.67 -5.88 19.36
N ASP A 291 -43.55 -5.10 18.75
CA ASP A 291 -43.20 -3.95 17.93
C ASP A 291 -42.39 -2.92 18.74
N ALA A 292 -42.85 -2.60 19.96
CA ALA A 292 -42.15 -1.66 20.83
C ALA A 292 -40.74 -2.12 21.21
N TYR A 293 -40.52 -3.43 21.38
CA TYR A 293 -39.18 -3.96 21.63
C TYR A 293 -38.27 -3.77 20.41
N TYR A 294 -38.69 -4.18 19.22
CA TYR A 294 -37.86 -4.07 18.01
C TYR A 294 -37.62 -2.61 17.59
N GLU A 295 -38.57 -1.70 17.83
CA GLU A 295 -38.41 -0.27 17.55
C GLU A 295 -37.43 0.43 18.51
N ASN A 296 -37.31 -0.04 19.76
CA ASN A 296 -36.59 0.69 20.81
C ASN A 296 -35.37 -0.06 21.39
N ARG A 297 -35.12 -1.31 20.96
CA ARG A 297 -33.96 -2.08 21.44
C ARG A 297 -32.66 -1.39 21.06
N VAL A 298 -31.70 -1.42 21.98
CA VAL A 298 -30.33 -0.94 21.77
C VAL A 298 -29.36 -2.03 22.18
N PRO A 299 -28.22 -2.18 21.48
CA PRO A 299 -27.21 -3.15 21.88
C PRO A 299 -26.76 -2.92 23.33
N LYS A 300 -26.53 -4.00 24.06
CA LYS A 300 -25.95 -4.00 25.40
C LYS A 300 -24.56 -3.35 25.34
N PRO A 301 -24.13 -2.65 26.40
CA PRO A 301 -22.75 -2.18 26.51
C PRO A 301 -21.77 -3.34 26.34
N LEU A 302 -20.71 -3.11 25.56
CA LEU A 302 -19.67 -4.11 25.34
C LEU A 302 -18.92 -4.42 26.65
N GLU A 303 -18.70 -5.70 26.90
CA GLU A 303 -17.81 -6.13 27.96
C GLU A 303 -16.36 -6.00 27.46
N ILE A 304 -15.61 -5.08 28.06
CA ILE A 304 -14.19 -4.87 27.71
C ILE A 304 -13.34 -5.84 28.54
N PRO A 305 -12.64 -6.79 27.89
CA PRO A 305 -11.79 -7.73 28.61
C PRO A 305 -10.55 -7.04 29.18
N GLU A 306 -9.87 -7.70 30.12
CA GLU A 306 -8.53 -7.26 30.51
C GLU A 306 -7.56 -7.38 29.33
N PHE A 307 -6.67 -6.39 29.19
CA PHE A 307 -5.67 -6.40 28.13
C PHE A 307 -4.75 -7.63 28.26
N THR A 308 -4.66 -8.39 27.16
CA THR A 308 -3.71 -9.50 27.01
C THR A 308 -2.75 -9.14 25.89
N ALA A 309 -1.45 -9.27 26.15
CA ALA A 309 -0.43 -9.04 25.13
C ALA A 309 -0.65 -10.02 23.95
N PRO A 310 -0.67 -9.53 22.70
CA PRO A 310 -0.83 -10.40 21.54
C PRO A 310 0.37 -11.35 21.42
N ALA A 311 0.11 -12.56 20.92
CA ALA A 311 1.17 -13.52 20.63
C ALA A 311 2.09 -12.99 19.52
N ASP A 312 3.39 -13.28 19.63
CA ASP A 312 4.34 -12.92 18.59
C ASP A 312 4.03 -13.71 17.30
N VAL A 313 3.85 -12.99 16.19
CA VAL A 313 3.63 -13.59 14.87
C VAL A 313 4.99 -13.92 14.24
N PRO A 314 5.21 -15.14 13.74
CA PRO A 314 6.42 -15.48 13.01
C PRO A 314 6.61 -14.57 11.79
N LYS A 315 7.81 -14.02 11.64
CA LYS A 315 8.21 -13.30 10.44
C LYS A 315 8.21 -14.24 9.23
N TYR A 316 7.77 -13.75 8.07
CA TYR A 316 7.89 -14.49 6.83
C TYR A 316 9.35 -14.51 6.38
N ASP A 317 9.93 -15.68 6.12
CA ASP A 317 11.34 -15.80 5.75
C ASP A 317 11.55 -15.48 4.27
N LEU A 318 11.71 -14.19 3.97
CA LEU A 318 11.94 -13.70 2.60
C LEU A 318 13.38 -13.98 2.10
N LYS A 319 14.31 -14.31 2.99
CA LYS A 319 15.70 -14.62 2.63
C LYS A 319 15.87 -16.03 2.09
N ASN A 320 15.06 -16.98 2.58
CA ASN A 320 15.20 -18.41 2.26
C ASN A 320 14.07 -18.95 1.37
N THR A 321 13.53 -18.13 0.46
CA THR A 321 12.49 -18.56 -0.50
C THR A 321 13.01 -19.53 -1.57
N GLY A 322 14.33 -19.65 -1.72
CA GLY A 322 14.99 -20.47 -2.75
C GLY A 322 14.90 -19.89 -4.17
N LYS A 323 14.40 -18.67 -4.32
CA LYS A 323 14.27 -17.94 -5.59
C LYS A 323 14.62 -16.46 -5.37
N PRO A 324 15.00 -15.72 -6.42
CA PRO A 324 15.11 -14.26 -6.32
C PRO A 324 13.77 -13.64 -5.88
N LEU A 325 13.84 -12.56 -5.10
CA LEU A 325 12.66 -11.76 -4.79
C LEU A 325 12.37 -10.80 -5.94
N GLN A 326 11.09 -10.64 -6.26
CA GLN A 326 10.65 -9.72 -7.30
C GLN A 326 10.16 -8.42 -6.70
N VAL A 327 10.77 -7.32 -7.13
CA VAL A 327 10.42 -5.98 -6.65
C VAL A 327 10.24 -5.03 -7.84
N ILE A 328 9.11 -4.33 -7.85
CA ILE A 328 8.87 -3.21 -8.75
C ILE A 328 9.28 -1.93 -8.03
N VAL A 329 10.11 -1.10 -8.65
CA VAL A 329 10.61 0.16 -8.07
C VAL A 329 9.89 1.35 -8.70
N LYS A 330 9.51 2.32 -7.87
CA LYS A 330 8.95 3.60 -8.31
C LYS A 330 9.62 4.77 -7.59
N LEU A 331 9.95 5.82 -8.31
CA LEU A 331 10.42 7.11 -7.81
C LEU A 331 9.53 8.20 -8.41
N ALA A 332 8.95 9.02 -7.55
CA ALA A 332 8.09 10.11 -7.97
C ALA A 332 8.20 11.30 -7.02
N ASN A 333 7.98 12.49 -7.58
CA ASN A 333 7.89 13.73 -6.83
C ASN A 333 6.50 14.32 -6.98
N ILE A 334 6.02 14.96 -5.92
CA ILE A 334 4.91 15.89 -5.98
C ILE A 334 5.48 17.28 -5.79
N GLU A 335 5.19 18.17 -6.74
CA GLU A 335 5.66 19.54 -6.81
C GLU A 335 4.45 20.48 -6.73
N LEU A 336 4.50 21.43 -5.81
CA LEU A 336 3.50 22.49 -5.64
C LEU A 336 4.15 23.84 -5.95
N THR A 337 3.39 24.71 -6.62
CA THR A 337 3.80 26.09 -6.91
C THR A 337 2.80 27.08 -6.31
N PRO A 338 3.17 28.36 -6.14
CA PRO A 338 2.20 29.38 -5.72
C PRO A 338 0.95 29.45 -6.61
N GLU A 339 1.06 29.13 -7.90
CA GLU A 339 -0.05 29.09 -8.86
C GLU A 339 -0.88 27.80 -8.76
N ASN A 340 -0.28 26.70 -8.29
CA ASN A 340 -0.95 25.42 -8.05
C ASN A 340 -0.60 24.87 -6.64
N PRO A 341 -1.13 25.50 -5.57
CA PRO A 341 -0.60 25.36 -4.21
C PRO A 341 -1.20 24.18 -3.42
N THR A 342 -2.06 23.37 -4.05
CA THR A 342 -2.81 22.30 -3.36
C THR A 342 -2.76 21.02 -4.17
N TYR A 343 -2.28 19.94 -3.54
CA TYR A 343 -2.45 18.58 -4.05
C TYR A 343 -3.76 18.00 -3.51
N GLN A 344 -4.65 17.57 -4.40
CA GLN A 344 -6.01 17.12 -4.04
C GLN A 344 -6.06 15.73 -3.38
N GLY A 345 -4.93 15.04 -3.26
CA GLY A 345 -4.89 13.66 -2.78
C GLY A 345 -5.08 12.63 -3.88
N GLY A 346 -5.13 11.35 -3.49
CA GLY A 346 -5.37 10.21 -4.39
C GLY A 346 -6.78 9.65 -4.27
N THR A 347 -7.08 8.63 -5.06
CA THR A 347 -8.28 7.79 -4.89
C THR A 347 -7.95 6.57 -4.04
N TRP A 348 -8.97 5.93 -3.47
CA TRP A 348 -8.79 4.60 -2.87
C TRP A 348 -8.38 3.59 -3.94
N HIS A 349 -7.32 2.82 -3.67
CA HIS A 349 -6.83 1.78 -4.57
C HIS A 349 -5.91 0.79 -3.83
N VAL A 350 -5.68 -0.36 -4.46
CA VAL A 350 -4.55 -1.25 -4.18
C VAL A 350 -3.52 -1.12 -5.30
N GLU A 351 -2.29 -1.56 -5.06
CA GLU A 351 -1.21 -1.46 -6.06
C GLU A 351 -1.30 -2.58 -7.08
N GLY A 352 -1.31 -2.19 -8.36
CA GLY A 352 -1.38 -3.12 -9.48
C GLY A 352 -2.77 -3.75 -9.70
N MET A 353 -2.81 -4.66 -10.65
CA MET A 353 -3.87 -5.63 -10.89
C MET A 353 -3.36 -7.03 -10.49
N ALA A 354 -4.20 -8.06 -10.61
CA ALA A 354 -3.77 -9.41 -10.28
C ALA A 354 -2.54 -9.86 -11.09
N ASN A 355 -2.32 -9.32 -12.30
CA ASN A 355 -1.15 -9.61 -13.13
C ASN A 355 0.20 -9.34 -12.43
N GLU A 356 0.28 -8.33 -11.56
CA GLU A 356 1.51 -7.99 -10.86
C GLU A 356 1.75 -8.80 -9.59
N ASN A 357 0.69 -9.42 -9.03
CA ASN A 357 0.74 -10.24 -7.83
C ASN A 357 1.49 -9.57 -6.65
N ILE A 358 1.26 -8.27 -6.43
CA ILE A 358 1.89 -7.50 -5.35
C ILE A 358 1.27 -7.90 -4.01
N VAL A 359 2.11 -8.26 -3.03
CA VAL A 359 1.69 -8.65 -1.68
C VAL A 359 1.87 -7.53 -0.64
N ALA A 360 2.85 -6.66 -0.83
CA ALA A 360 3.13 -5.56 0.08
C ALA A 360 3.83 -4.40 -0.62
N SER A 361 3.65 -3.20 -0.07
CA SER A 361 4.20 -1.96 -0.58
C SER A 361 5.02 -1.28 0.51
N GLY A 362 6.24 -0.86 0.16
CA GLY A 362 7.15 -0.11 1.02
C GLY A 362 7.39 1.29 0.47
N ILE A 363 7.18 2.34 1.26
CA ILE A 363 7.37 3.75 0.86
C ILE A 363 8.41 4.40 1.77
N TYR A 364 9.37 5.10 1.18
CA TYR A 364 10.30 6.01 1.86
C TYR A 364 10.03 7.46 1.45
N TYR A 365 9.60 8.29 2.41
CA TYR A 365 9.39 9.73 2.24
C TYR A 365 10.71 10.48 2.43
N TYR A 366 11.59 10.43 1.44
CA TYR A 366 12.98 10.88 1.58
C TYR A 366 13.16 12.40 1.54
N HIS A 367 12.17 13.16 1.06
CA HIS A 367 12.23 14.62 1.07
C HIS A 367 10.84 15.24 1.20
N THR A 368 10.73 16.28 2.02
CA THR A 368 9.50 17.05 2.23
C THR A 368 9.91 18.49 2.51
N GLU A 369 9.44 19.44 1.72
CA GLU A 369 9.77 20.86 1.86
C GLU A 369 8.54 21.73 1.60
N ASN A 370 8.29 22.69 2.49
CA ASN A 370 7.26 23.72 2.36
C ASN A 370 5.85 23.20 2.03
N ILE A 371 5.45 22.10 2.68
CA ILE A 371 4.10 21.54 2.56
C ILE A 371 3.54 21.15 3.91
N SER A 372 2.22 21.29 4.05
CA SER A 372 1.49 20.86 5.23
C SER A 372 1.59 19.34 5.43
N ASP A 373 1.36 18.88 6.66
CA ASP A 373 1.25 17.46 6.96
C ASP A 373 0.19 16.77 6.08
N SER A 374 0.49 15.54 5.68
CA SER A 374 -0.38 14.65 4.90
C SER A 374 -0.45 13.29 5.58
N ARG A 375 -1.47 12.48 5.24
CA ARG A 375 -1.62 11.10 5.71
C ARG A 375 -1.76 10.13 4.54
N LEU A 376 -1.37 8.88 4.78
CA LEU A 376 -1.77 7.73 3.96
C LEU A 376 -2.82 6.97 4.76
N ASN A 377 -4.08 7.06 4.33
CA ASN A 377 -5.19 6.39 4.98
C ASN A 377 -5.36 4.99 4.41
N PHE A 378 -5.84 4.06 5.25
CA PHE A 378 -6.06 2.67 4.92
C PHE A 378 -7.51 2.27 5.20
N ARG A 379 -8.02 1.35 4.40
CA ARG A 379 -9.28 0.65 4.63
C ARG A 379 -9.20 -0.76 4.03
N ILE A 380 -10.13 -1.61 4.41
CA ILE A 380 -10.17 -2.99 3.96
C ILE A 380 -11.62 -3.39 3.66
N GLN A 381 -11.82 -4.20 2.61
CA GLN A 381 -13.10 -4.85 2.39
C GLN A 381 -13.35 -5.92 3.46
N VAL A 382 -14.57 -6.07 3.92
CA VAL A 382 -14.93 -7.06 4.94
C VAL A 382 -16.00 -7.99 4.43
N GLN A 383 -16.09 -9.17 5.04
CA GLN A 383 -17.24 -10.05 4.89
C GLN A 383 -18.47 -9.47 5.60
N GLU A 384 -19.64 -9.90 5.17
CA GLU A 384 -20.88 -9.60 5.88
C GLU A 384 -20.79 -10.08 7.35
N PRO A 385 -21.15 -9.24 8.33
CA PRO A 385 -21.23 -9.67 9.72
C PRO A 385 -22.38 -10.67 9.91
N GLY A 386 -22.34 -11.47 10.98
CA GLY A 386 -23.57 -12.12 11.45
C GLY A 386 -24.51 -11.08 12.09
N TYR A 387 -25.82 -11.24 11.93
CA TYR A 387 -26.85 -10.40 12.57
C TYR A 387 -28.23 -11.09 12.54
N GLU A 388 -29.16 -10.68 13.42
CA GLU A 388 -30.57 -11.08 13.35
C GLU A 388 -31.25 -10.42 12.13
N GLN A 389 -32.15 -11.13 11.44
CA GLN A 389 -32.84 -10.63 10.25
C GLN A 389 -33.38 -9.20 10.43
N SER A 390 -33.08 -8.31 9.48
CA SER A 390 -33.48 -6.89 9.48
C SER A 390 -32.91 -6.03 10.62
N ASP A 391 -31.84 -6.46 11.29
CA ASP A 391 -31.19 -5.71 12.36
C ASP A 391 -30.23 -4.60 11.88
N ASP A 392 -30.75 -3.64 11.12
CA ASP A 392 -29.97 -2.52 10.58
C ASP A 392 -29.32 -1.67 11.69
N SER A 393 -30.03 -1.47 12.80
CA SER A 393 -29.57 -0.66 13.93
C SER A 393 -28.40 -1.31 14.67
N GLY A 394 -28.46 -2.62 14.89
CA GLY A 394 -27.42 -3.36 15.60
C GLY A 394 -26.14 -3.43 14.77
N VAL A 395 -26.26 -3.79 13.49
CA VAL A 395 -25.13 -3.82 12.55
C VAL A 395 -24.45 -2.45 12.44
N ARG A 396 -25.24 -1.37 12.32
CA ARG A 396 -24.71 0.00 12.29
C ARG A 396 -24.04 0.41 13.59
N HIS A 397 -24.62 0.04 14.72
CA HIS A 397 -24.05 0.37 16.03
C HIS A 397 -22.74 -0.38 16.29
N MET A 398 -22.66 -1.67 15.93
CA MET A 398 -21.55 -2.55 16.30
C MET A 398 -20.39 -2.53 15.30
N TYR A 399 -20.69 -2.35 14.00
CA TYR A 399 -19.69 -2.47 12.93
C TYR A 399 -19.55 -1.21 12.06
N ASP A 400 -20.43 -0.21 12.22
CA ASP A 400 -20.55 0.97 11.35
C ASP A 400 -20.83 0.60 9.88
N LEU A 401 -21.53 -0.51 9.67
CA LEU A 401 -22.04 -0.98 8.39
C LEU A 401 -23.56 -0.76 8.34
N TRP A 402 -24.16 -0.65 7.16
CA TRP A 402 -25.60 -0.42 7.03
C TRP A 402 -26.13 -0.98 5.72
N ASN A 403 -27.45 -1.17 5.64
CA ASN A 403 -28.14 -1.70 4.46
C ASN A 403 -27.84 -0.88 3.21
N ASP A 404 -27.56 -1.54 2.08
CA ASP A 404 -27.08 -0.96 0.82
C ASP A 404 -25.77 -0.14 0.93
N GLY A 405 -25.10 -0.19 2.08
CA GLY A 405 -23.82 0.45 2.35
C GLY A 405 -22.64 -0.44 1.95
N PRO A 406 -21.43 0.14 1.80
CA PRO A 406 -20.26 -0.62 1.40
C PRO A 406 -19.77 -1.55 2.51
N LEU A 407 -19.43 -2.80 2.17
CA LEU A 407 -18.74 -3.75 3.06
C LEU A 407 -17.25 -3.38 3.25
N VAL A 408 -17.00 -2.23 3.88
CA VAL A 408 -15.65 -1.67 4.07
C VAL A 408 -15.46 -1.16 5.48
N GLN A 409 -14.28 -1.39 6.05
CA GLN A 409 -13.86 -0.79 7.31
C GLN A 409 -12.62 0.08 7.16
N TYR A 410 -12.68 1.29 7.70
CA TYR A 410 -11.57 2.24 7.72
C TYR A 410 -10.61 1.91 8.87
N LEU A 411 -9.32 1.79 8.55
CA LEU A 411 -8.27 1.32 9.47
C LEU A 411 -7.40 2.47 10.04
N ASP A 412 -7.85 3.72 9.92
CA ASP A 412 -7.07 4.94 10.14
C ASP A 412 -5.90 5.09 9.12
N GLY A 413 -4.92 5.94 9.39
CA GLY A 413 -3.79 6.23 8.51
C GLY A 413 -2.51 6.57 9.26
N VAL A 414 -1.44 6.73 8.50
CA VAL A 414 -0.12 7.09 9.01
C VAL A 414 0.27 8.46 8.48
N VAL A 415 0.85 9.32 9.31
CA VAL A 415 1.36 10.64 8.88
C VAL A 415 2.55 10.44 7.93
N THR A 416 2.59 11.15 6.80
CA THR A 416 3.59 10.98 5.74
C THR A 416 4.67 12.07 5.83
N LYS A 417 5.41 12.09 6.94
CA LYS A 417 6.47 13.07 7.19
C LYS A 417 7.82 12.64 6.61
N GLN A 418 8.75 13.58 6.50
CA GLN A 418 10.12 13.30 6.04
C GLN A 418 10.78 12.20 6.88
N ASP A 419 11.62 11.41 6.21
CA ASP A 419 12.46 10.36 6.78
C ASP A 419 11.70 9.18 7.39
N ARG A 420 10.40 9.09 7.11
CA ARG A 420 9.58 7.94 7.45
C ARG A 420 9.63 6.88 6.36
N CYS A 421 9.91 5.65 6.78
CA CYS A 421 9.68 4.43 6.02
C CYS A 421 8.35 3.80 6.48
N LEU A 422 7.57 3.28 5.55
CA LEU A 422 6.27 2.65 5.80
C LEU A 422 6.16 1.38 4.95
N VAL A 423 5.72 0.26 5.54
CA VAL A 423 5.35 -0.96 4.81
C VAL A 423 3.92 -1.34 5.18
N PHE A 424 3.11 -1.68 4.19
CA PHE A 424 1.72 -2.11 4.36
C PHE A 424 1.38 -3.24 3.37
N PRO A 425 0.44 -4.12 3.72
CA PRO A 425 0.06 -5.23 2.87
C PRO A 425 -0.87 -4.73 1.77
N ASN A 426 -0.78 -5.30 0.56
CA ASN A 426 -1.54 -4.84 -0.60
C ASN A 426 -3.03 -5.21 -0.54
N ILE A 427 -3.45 -5.96 0.49
CA ILE A 427 -4.86 -6.19 0.83
C ILE A 427 -5.53 -4.94 1.44
N TYR A 428 -4.74 -3.93 1.86
CA TYR A 428 -5.28 -2.66 2.32
C TYR A 428 -5.41 -1.72 1.14
N GLN A 429 -6.65 -1.32 0.83
CA GLN A 429 -6.85 -0.13 0.01
C GLN A 429 -6.26 1.06 0.74
N HIS A 430 -5.60 1.93 -0.01
CA HIS A 430 -4.99 3.12 0.57
C HIS A 430 -5.31 4.38 -0.24
N GLN A 431 -5.24 5.51 0.44
CA GLN A 431 -5.52 6.82 -0.13
C GLN A 431 -4.58 7.88 0.43
N VAL A 432 -3.84 8.52 -0.46
CA VAL A 432 -3.05 9.71 -0.14
C VAL A 432 -3.99 10.87 0.15
N GLN A 433 -3.87 11.49 1.32
CA GLN A 433 -4.69 12.64 1.69
C GLN A 433 -4.19 13.94 1.04
N PRO A 434 -5.05 14.97 0.90
CA PRO A 434 -4.67 16.27 0.36
C PRO A 434 -3.63 16.99 1.22
N PHE A 435 -2.85 17.88 0.62
CA PHE A 435 -1.95 18.80 1.33
C PHE A 435 -1.70 20.08 0.51
N THR A 436 -1.25 21.14 1.19
CA THR A 436 -1.03 22.47 0.61
C THR A 436 0.38 22.98 0.90
N LEU A 437 0.77 24.07 0.26
CA LEU A 437 1.96 24.84 0.67
C LEU A 437 1.79 25.41 2.10
N ASP A 438 2.84 25.35 2.91
CA ASP A 438 2.89 26.04 4.21
C ASP A 438 3.11 27.55 4.02
N ASP A 439 4.11 27.93 3.23
CA ASP A 439 4.34 29.28 2.71
C ASP A 439 3.88 29.32 1.25
N ALA A 440 2.67 29.85 1.03
CA ALA A 440 2.05 29.96 -0.29
C ALA A 440 2.83 30.84 -1.29
N THR A 441 3.88 31.55 -0.86
CA THR A 441 4.72 32.39 -1.74
C THR A 441 5.91 31.64 -2.34
N LYS A 442 6.18 30.42 -1.87
CA LYS A 442 7.33 29.60 -2.31
C LYS A 442 6.86 28.25 -2.84
N PRO A 443 7.59 27.62 -3.77
CA PRO A 443 7.32 26.24 -4.15
C PRO A 443 7.51 25.30 -2.96
N GLY A 444 6.93 24.11 -3.05
CA GLY A 444 7.06 23.04 -2.07
C GLY A 444 7.04 21.69 -2.75
N SER A 445 7.62 20.67 -2.11
CA SER A 445 7.74 19.36 -2.72
C SER A 445 7.65 18.22 -1.72
N ARG A 446 7.23 17.05 -2.21
CA ARG A 446 7.32 15.76 -1.52
C ARG A 446 7.90 14.73 -2.47
N LYS A 447 8.96 14.06 -2.07
CA LYS A 447 9.59 13.05 -2.92
C LYS A 447 9.60 11.68 -2.24
N ILE A 448 9.27 10.64 -3.02
CA ILE A 448 9.08 9.28 -2.52
C ILE A 448 9.83 8.26 -3.35
N LEU A 449 10.35 7.23 -2.66
CA LEU A 449 10.81 5.97 -3.23
C LEU A 449 9.84 4.89 -2.78
N VAL A 450 9.41 4.03 -3.71
CA VAL A 450 8.45 2.97 -3.44
C VAL A 450 8.98 1.63 -3.97
N PHE A 451 8.80 0.59 -3.16
CA PHE A 451 9.05 -0.81 -3.50
C PHE A 451 7.74 -1.58 -3.42
N PHE A 452 7.33 -2.21 -4.52
CA PHE A 452 6.22 -3.15 -4.52
C PHE A 452 6.78 -4.57 -4.54
N LEU A 453 6.61 -5.29 -3.43
CA LEU A 453 7.03 -6.68 -3.28
C LEU A 453 6.01 -7.58 -3.97
N VAL A 454 6.46 -8.33 -4.98
CA VAL A 454 5.67 -9.35 -5.66
C VAL A 454 5.70 -10.64 -4.82
N ASN A 455 4.60 -11.39 -4.86
CA ASN A 455 4.43 -12.64 -4.13
C ASN A 455 5.62 -13.60 -4.39
N PRO A 456 6.42 -13.96 -3.36
CA PRO A 456 7.57 -14.84 -3.53
C PRO A 456 7.17 -16.29 -3.88
N GLU A 457 5.94 -16.71 -3.56
CA GLU A 457 5.44 -18.07 -3.84
C GLU A 457 5.05 -18.24 -5.31
N GLU A 458 4.55 -17.16 -5.93
CA GLU A 458 4.08 -17.13 -7.32
C GLU A 458 4.67 -15.93 -8.11
N PRO A 459 5.97 -16.01 -8.50
CA PRO A 459 6.63 -14.97 -9.28
C PRO A 459 5.97 -14.71 -10.64
N THR A 460 6.06 -13.48 -11.12
CA THR A 460 5.53 -13.01 -12.41
C THR A 460 6.65 -12.83 -13.45
N LEU A 461 6.32 -12.43 -14.68
CA LEU A 461 7.31 -12.16 -15.72
C LEU A 461 8.14 -10.91 -15.37
N SER A 462 9.47 -11.05 -15.30
CA SER A 462 10.39 -9.99 -14.84
C SER A 462 11.32 -9.46 -15.96
N THR A 463 12.08 -8.41 -15.62
CA THR A 463 13.17 -7.86 -16.45
C THR A 463 14.34 -8.85 -16.67
N THR A 464 14.36 -10.01 -16.02
CA THR A 464 15.32 -11.07 -16.33
C THR A 464 14.99 -11.79 -17.64
N ASN A 465 13.72 -11.84 -18.02
CA ASN A 465 13.24 -12.48 -19.26
C ASN A 465 12.68 -11.49 -20.28
N VAL A 466 12.46 -10.25 -19.89
CA VAL A 466 12.13 -9.16 -20.81
C VAL A 466 13.37 -8.31 -21.00
N PRO A 467 13.99 -8.29 -22.20
CA PRO A 467 15.09 -7.38 -22.46
C PRO A 467 14.60 -5.93 -22.46
N PRO A 468 15.50 -4.94 -22.30
CA PRO A 468 15.12 -3.54 -22.33
C PRO A 468 14.32 -3.19 -23.58
N GLN A 469 13.28 -2.39 -23.37
CA GLN A 469 12.27 -2.09 -24.37
C GLN A 469 12.47 -0.72 -25.02
N GLN A 470 13.47 0.04 -24.59
CA GLN A 470 13.79 1.38 -25.06
C GLN A 470 14.61 1.32 -26.36
N LYS A 471 14.10 1.88 -27.46
CA LYS A 471 14.86 2.01 -28.73
C LYS A 471 16.15 2.81 -28.53
N GLU A 472 16.09 3.84 -27.71
CA GLU A 472 17.22 4.74 -27.41
C GLU A 472 18.40 3.95 -26.83
N TRP A 473 18.14 2.99 -25.94
CA TRP A 473 19.19 2.14 -25.34
C TRP A 473 19.78 1.16 -26.36
N ALA A 474 19.00 0.76 -27.37
CA ALA A 474 19.43 -0.15 -28.44
C ALA A 474 20.32 0.54 -29.48
N THR A 475 20.00 1.80 -29.78
CA THR A 475 20.54 2.53 -30.92
C THR A 475 21.85 3.23 -30.59
N GLU A 476 22.14 3.55 -29.33
CA GLU A 476 23.39 4.21 -28.93
C GLU A 476 24.65 3.52 -29.45
N ASP A 477 24.84 2.24 -29.11
CA ASP A 477 26.03 1.50 -29.49
C ASP A 477 26.02 1.09 -30.96
N TYR A 478 24.82 0.76 -31.47
CA TYR A 478 24.63 0.41 -32.87
C TYR A 478 24.99 1.57 -33.80
N MET A 479 24.44 2.76 -33.54
CA MET A 479 24.68 3.96 -34.35
C MET A 479 26.13 4.43 -34.25
N LYS A 480 26.76 4.34 -33.06
CA LYS A 480 28.21 4.62 -32.89
C LYS A 480 29.09 3.72 -33.79
N VAL A 481 28.67 2.49 -34.07
CA VAL A 481 29.39 1.54 -34.93
C VAL A 481 29.04 1.75 -36.41
N VAL A 482 27.74 1.79 -36.74
CA VAL A 482 27.26 1.84 -38.13
C VAL A 482 27.54 3.19 -38.79
N ALA A 483 27.46 4.30 -38.05
CA ALA A 483 27.82 5.63 -38.57
C ALA A 483 29.30 5.77 -38.96
N LYS A 484 30.18 4.86 -38.48
CA LYS A 484 31.59 4.81 -38.91
C LYS A 484 31.79 3.99 -40.18
N LEU A 485 30.81 3.18 -40.57
CA LEU A 485 30.92 2.20 -41.64
C LEU A 485 30.13 2.59 -42.90
N LEU A 486 29.06 3.38 -42.78
CA LEU A 486 28.14 3.69 -43.87
C LEU A 486 27.84 5.19 -44.00
N PRO A 487 27.52 5.69 -45.20
CA PRO A 487 26.99 7.05 -45.41
C PRO A 487 25.68 7.29 -44.64
N PRO A 488 25.40 8.53 -44.18
CA PRO A 488 24.21 8.85 -43.38
C PRO A 488 22.89 8.37 -43.98
N GLU A 489 22.76 8.40 -45.30
CA GLU A 489 21.56 7.98 -46.02
C GLU A 489 21.31 6.47 -45.83
N LEU A 490 22.35 5.64 -45.92
CA LEU A 490 22.23 4.19 -45.71
C LEU A 490 22.02 3.84 -44.24
N VAL A 491 22.60 4.61 -43.31
CA VAL A 491 22.32 4.45 -41.88
C VAL A 491 20.84 4.72 -41.60
N HIS A 492 20.28 5.76 -42.21
CA HIS A 492 18.87 6.10 -42.07
C HIS A 492 17.95 5.03 -42.67
N GLU A 493 18.27 4.50 -43.85
CA GLU A 493 17.50 3.40 -44.45
C GLU A 493 17.53 2.14 -43.57
N ILE A 494 18.69 1.78 -43.00
CA ILE A 494 18.79 0.64 -42.10
C ILE A 494 18.00 0.88 -40.81
N ASP A 495 18.08 2.06 -40.22
CA ASP A 495 17.31 2.42 -39.02
C ASP A 495 15.79 2.25 -39.23
N GLN A 496 15.29 2.54 -40.43
CA GLN A 496 13.87 2.35 -40.78
C GLN A 496 13.47 0.88 -41.01
N LEU A 497 14.43 0.00 -41.31
CA LEU A 497 14.16 -1.41 -41.62
C LEU A 497 14.33 -2.34 -40.41
N VAL A 498 15.04 -1.90 -39.37
CA VAL A 498 15.24 -2.68 -38.15
C VAL A 498 13.95 -2.66 -37.30
N ASP A 499 13.52 -3.82 -36.84
CA ASP A 499 12.41 -3.97 -35.91
C ASP A 499 12.85 -3.58 -34.49
N TRP A 500 12.98 -2.27 -34.27
CA TRP A 500 13.44 -1.72 -33.02
C TRP A 500 12.44 -1.95 -31.86
N PRO A 501 12.95 -1.91 -30.60
CA PRO A 501 12.10 -1.76 -29.42
C PRO A 501 11.25 -0.48 -29.45
N MET A 502 10.49 -0.24 -28.38
CA MET A 502 9.58 0.89 -28.28
C MET A 502 10.31 2.24 -28.25
N GLU A 503 9.79 3.20 -29.00
CA GLU A 503 10.13 4.62 -28.84
C GLU A 503 9.46 5.18 -27.60
N LEU A 504 10.01 6.24 -27.02
CA LEU A 504 9.44 6.87 -25.82
C LEU A 504 7.99 7.33 -26.04
N GLU A 505 7.67 7.89 -27.20
CA GLU A 505 6.30 8.33 -27.54
C GLU A 505 5.33 7.15 -27.68
N GLU A 506 5.78 6.01 -28.21
CA GLU A 506 4.99 4.77 -28.23
C GLU A 506 4.73 4.27 -26.79
N ALA A 507 5.75 4.27 -25.94
CA ALA A 507 5.64 3.86 -24.55
C ALA A 507 4.70 4.78 -23.74
N LYS A 508 4.74 6.11 -23.97
CA LYS A 508 3.81 7.07 -23.36
C LYS A 508 2.36 6.80 -23.77
N LYS A 509 2.12 6.49 -25.06
CA LYS A 509 0.78 6.10 -25.53
C LYS A 509 0.29 4.83 -24.85
N HIS A 510 1.14 3.82 -24.71
CA HIS A 510 0.77 2.60 -23.96
C HIS A 510 0.52 2.87 -22.48
N ARG A 511 1.27 3.79 -21.85
CA ARG A 511 0.99 4.24 -20.49
C ARG A 511 -0.38 4.89 -20.38
N GLU A 512 -0.76 5.77 -21.29
CA GLU A 512 -2.10 6.39 -21.29
C GLU A 512 -3.22 5.35 -21.42
N GLU A 513 -3.03 4.35 -22.29
CA GLU A 513 -3.95 3.22 -22.45
C GLU A 513 -4.05 2.40 -21.15
N LEU A 514 -2.91 2.08 -20.53
CA LEU A 514 -2.83 1.35 -19.25
C LEU A 514 -3.49 2.14 -18.13
N MET A 515 -3.22 3.44 -18.00
CA MET A 515 -3.83 4.29 -16.98
C MET A 515 -5.34 4.42 -17.16
N LYS A 516 -5.81 4.49 -18.42
CA LYS A 516 -7.23 4.47 -18.73
C LYS A 516 -7.87 3.14 -18.31
N GLU A 517 -7.26 2.01 -18.67
CA GLU A 517 -7.70 0.68 -18.25
C GLU A 517 -7.79 0.58 -16.73
N ARG A 518 -6.73 0.98 -16.03
CA ARG A 518 -6.69 0.96 -14.56
C ARG A 518 -7.70 1.90 -13.91
N LYS A 519 -7.97 3.07 -14.49
CA LYS A 519 -9.01 3.97 -13.97
C LYS A 519 -10.40 3.32 -14.04
N PHE A 520 -10.72 2.64 -15.14
CA PHE A 520 -11.97 1.89 -15.25
C PHE A 520 -11.98 0.70 -14.31
N PHE A 521 -10.88 -0.05 -14.24
CA PHE A 521 -10.72 -1.18 -13.33
C PHE A 521 -10.92 -0.77 -11.87
N VAL A 522 -10.22 0.27 -11.39
CA VAL A 522 -10.37 0.78 -10.02
C VAL A 522 -11.81 1.19 -9.75
N LYS A 523 -12.48 1.86 -10.70
CA LYS A 523 -13.88 2.22 -10.54
C LYS A 523 -14.79 0.98 -10.42
N THR A 524 -14.62 0.00 -11.30
CA THR A 524 -15.41 -1.24 -11.29
C THR A 524 -15.14 -2.06 -10.03
N MET A 525 -13.88 -2.25 -9.64
CA MET A 525 -13.52 -2.97 -8.42
C MET A 525 -13.98 -2.24 -7.18
N GLU A 526 -13.98 -0.90 -7.17
CA GLU A 526 -14.56 -0.13 -6.08
C GLU A 526 -16.05 -0.45 -5.92
N GLU A 527 -16.83 -0.38 -7.01
CA GLU A 527 -18.28 -0.59 -6.99
C GLU A 527 -18.68 -2.05 -6.74
N GLU A 528 -17.92 -3.02 -7.29
CA GLU A 528 -18.31 -4.43 -7.34
C GLU A 528 -17.63 -5.31 -6.28
N VAL A 529 -16.46 -4.90 -5.75
CA VAL A 529 -15.59 -5.80 -4.96
C VAL A 529 -15.24 -5.18 -3.62
N PHE A 530 -14.58 -4.02 -3.64
CA PHE A 530 -14.05 -3.39 -2.43
C PHE A 530 -15.15 -2.68 -1.64
N ALA A 531 -15.96 -1.83 -2.26
CA ALA A 531 -17.04 -1.08 -1.63
C ALA A 531 -18.42 -1.61 -2.07
N ARG A 532 -18.53 -2.93 -2.24
CA ARG A 532 -19.75 -3.59 -2.67
C ARG A 532 -20.89 -3.35 -1.68
N PRO A 533 -22.09 -2.96 -2.14
CA PRO A 533 -23.26 -2.83 -1.28
C PRO A 533 -23.75 -4.22 -0.84
N PHE A 534 -24.42 -4.32 0.31
CA PHE A 534 -25.06 -5.56 0.78
C PHE A 534 -26.46 -5.29 1.34
N SER A 535 -27.36 -6.26 1.21
CA SER A 535 -28.78 -6.12 1.55
C SER A 535 -29.12 -6.87 2.84
N LEU A 536 -29.49 -6.13 3.88
CA LEU A 536 -29.92 -6.66 5.18
C LEU A 536 -31.35 -7.28 5.15
N CYS A 537 -31.97 -7.38 3.97
CA CYS A 537 -33.35 -7.87 3.77
C CYS A 537 -33.47 -9.24 3.08
N GLU A 538 -32.39 -9.82 2.54
CA GLU A 538 -32.44 -10.99 1.65
C GLU A 538 -31.85 -12.29 2.23
N HIS A 539 -31.98 -12.52 3.54
CA HIS A 539 -31.55 -13.77 4.20
C HIS A 539 -32.66 -14.44 5.01
#